data_AF-A0A974TNJ9-F1
#
_entry.id   AF-A0A974TNJ9-F1
#
_cell.length_a   1.000
_cell.length_b   1.000
_cell.length_c   1.000
_cell.angle_alpha   90.00
_cell.angle_beta   90.00
_cell.angle_gamma   90.00
#
_symmetry.space_group_name_H-M   'P 1'
#
loop_
_entity.id
_entity.type
_entity.pdbx_description
1 polymer ?
#
loop_
_entity_poly.entity_id
_entity_poly.type
_entity_poly.pdbx_seq_one_letter_code
_entity_poly.pdbx_strand_id
1 'polypeptide(L)'
;MTFSWMAWTLPTALFFLTILVLLVGMSVWEYFVPGGSPRTGLLRFETTRGDRLFISLLGAAFIHLAWLGLVGPGLWWALGISVIYAIGVFRYV
;
A
#
# COMPACT_ATOMS: atom_id res chain seq x y z
N MET A 1 -0.08 -20.20 24.75
CA MET A 1 -1.02 -19.83 23.67
C MET A 1 -0.25 -19.91 22.35
N THR A 2 -0.45 -20.95 21.55
CA THR A 2 0.17 -21.06 20.21
C THR A 2 -0.75 -20.37 19.19
N PHE A 3 -0.20 -19.45 18.38
CA PHE A 3 -0.94 -18.71 17.36
C PHE A 3 -1.24 -19.59 16.12
N SER A 4 -1.86 -20.76 16.29
CA SER A 4 -2.04 -21.75 15.21
C SER A 4 -3.06 -21.36 14.13
N TRP A 5 -3.79 -20.26 14.31
CA TRP A 5 -4.87 -19.83 13.42
C TRP A 5 -4.37 -19.19 12.12
N MET A 6 -3.12 -18.71 12.10
CA MET A 6 -2.47 -18.20 10.89
C MET A 6 -1.06 -18.77 10.79
N ALA A 7 -0.58 -19.01 9.57
CA ALA A 7 0.81 -19.31 9.32
C ALA A 7 1.66 -18.06 9.58
N TRP A 8 2.02 -17.84 10.85
CA TRP A 8 2.87 -16.73 11.27
C TRP A 8 4.32 -16.98 10.85
N THR A 9 4.63 -16.55 9.63
CA THR A 9 6.00 -16.47 9.13
C THR A 9 6.50 -15.03 9.26
N LEU A 10 7.83 -14.84 9.24
CA LEU A 10 8.43 -13.49 9.22
C LEU A 10 7.83 -12.60 8.10
N PRO A 11 7.68 -13.07 6.85
CA PRO A 11 7.01 -12.30 5.79
C PRO A 11 5.57 -11.90 6.13
N THR A 12 4.77 -12.83 6.66
CA THR A 12 3.36 -12.56 6.98
C THR A 12 3.24 -11.56 8.13
N ALA A 13 4.08 -11.69 9.16
CA ALA A 13 4.13 -10.73 10.27
C ALA A 13 4.53 -9.33 9.79
N LEU A 14 5.55 -9.22 8.93
CA LEU A 14 5.98 -7.94 8.36
C LEU A 14 4.88 -7.30 7.50
N PHE A 15 4.14 -8.08 6.72
CA PHE A 15 3.01 -7.58 5.93
C PHE A 15 1.94 -6.93 6.82
N PHE A 16 1.45 -7.64 7.84
CA PHE A 16 0.43 -7.10 8.74
C PHE A 16 0.94 -5.90 9.55
N LEU A 17 2.20 -5.94 10.00
CA LEU A 17 2.82 -4.80 10.67
C LEU A 17 2.90 -3.58 9.74
N THR A 18 3.23 -3.77 8.47
CA THR A 18 3.31 -2.70 7.46
C THR A 18 1.92 -2.07 7.26
N ILE A 19 0.88 -2.90 7.09
CA ILE A 19 -0.50 -2.40 6.97
C ILE A 19 -0.91 -1.62 8.22
N LEU A 20 -0.60 -2.12 9.42
CA LEU A 20 -0.90 -1.44 10.67
C LEU A 20 -0.18 -0.08 10.75
N VAL A 21 1.10 -0.01 10.40
CA VAL A 21 1.88 1.24 10.37
C VAL A 21 1.29 2.22 9.35
N LEU A 22 0.88 1.76 8.17
CA LEU A 22 0.25 2.60 7.16
C LEU A 22 -1.09 3.18 7.65
N LEU A 23 -1.94 2.35 8.26
CA LEU A 23 -3.21 2.79 8.83
C LEU A 23 -3.00 3.82 9.94
N VAL A 24 -2.11 3.53 10.90
CA VAL A 24 -1.77 4.46 11.98
C VAL A 24 -1.19 5.76 11.43
N GLY A 25 -0.28 5.67 10.45
CA GLY A 25 0.29 6.84 9.79
C GLY A 25 -0.78 7.72 9.14
N MET A 26 -1.78 7.11 8.49
CA MET A 26 -2.91 7.84 7.90
C MET A 26 -3.80 8.48 8.97
N SER A 27 -4.11 7.78 10.06
CA SER A 27 -4.90 8.33 11.16
C SER A 27 -4.20 9.52 11.82
N VAL A 28 -2.88 9.43 12.05
CA VAL A 28 -2.07 10.52 12.59
C VAL A 28 -2.03 11.70 11.62
N TRP A 29 -1.88 11.44 10.32
CA TRP A 29 -1.87 12.49 9.31
C TRP A 29 -3.22 13.23 9.27
N GLU A 30 -4.33 12.49 9.28
CA GLU A 30 -5.67 13.06 9.26
C GLU A 30 -5.98 13.88 10.51
N TYR A 31 -5.46 13.46 11.67
CA TYR A 31 -5.53 14.23 12.91
C TYR A 31 -4.80 15.59 12.80
N PHE A 32 -3.58 15.62 12.24
CA PHE A 32 -2.80 16.85 12.12
C PHE A 32 -3.26 17.77 10.99
N VAL A 33 -3.74 17.20 9.87
CA VAL A 33 -4.18 17.97 8.70
C VAL A 33 -5.58 17.49 8.30
N PRO A 34 -6.61 17.97 9.00
CA PRO A 34 -7.99 17.56 8.75
C PRO A 34 -8.49 18.02 7.38
N GLY A 35 -9.42 17.26 6.81
CA GLY A 35 -10.14 17.62 5.58
C GLY A 35 -9.80 16.81 4.34
N GLY A 36 -9.01 15.73 4.44
CA GLY A 36 -8.78 14.75 3.36
C GLY A 36 -8.04 15.27 2.11
N SER A 37 -7.91 16.59 1.94
CA SER A 37 -7.47 17.30 0.74
C SER A 37 -7.95 16.58 -0.53
N PRO A 38 -9.25 16.66 -0.86
CA PRO A 38 -9.79 16.16 -2.11
C PRO A 38 -9.01 16.83 -3.23
N ARG A 39 -8.35 16.02 -4.06
CA ARG A 39 -7.66 16.49 -5.24
C ARG A 39 -8.26 15.77 -6.43
N THR A 40 -8.64 16.54 -7.44
CA THR A 40 -8.90 16.04 -8.78
C THR A 40 -7.55 15.80 -9.45
N GLY A 41 -6.97 14.64 -9.17
CA GLY A 41 -5.74 14.17 -9.80
C GLY A 41 -5.96 13.70 -11.24
N LEU A 42 -4.97 13.00 -11.79
CA LEU A 42 -4.97 12.50 -13.18
C LEU A 42 -6.18 11.61 -13.53
N LEU A 43 -6.79 10.96 -12.53
CA LEU A 43 -7.96 10.08 -12.69
C LEU A 43 -9.29 10.83 -12.87
N ARG A 44 -9.30 12.17 -12.83
CA ARG A 44 -10.48 13.05 -13.01
C ARG A 44 -11.63 12.87 -12.01
N PHE A 45 -11.50 12.02 -11.00
CA PHE A 45 -12.40 11.94 -9.85
C PHE A 45 -11.74 12.52 -8.61
N GLU A 46 -12.53 12.99 -7.65
CA GLU A 46 -12.01 13.45 -6.36
C GLU A 46 -11.43 12.27 -5.60
N THR A 47 -10.13 12.30 -5.31
CA THR A 47 -9.49 11.30 -4.45
C THR A 47 -9.13 11.92 -3.12
N THR A 48 -9.55 11.27 -2.05
CA THR A 48 -9.07 11.57 -0.71
C THR A 48 -7.67 10.99 -0.50
N ARG A 49 -6.98 11.41 0.56
CA ARG A 49 -5.71 10.78 0.97
C ARG A 49 -5.87 9.27 1.18
N GLY A 50 -6.97 8.84 1.80
CA GLY A 50 -7.28 7.42 2.03
C GLY A 50 -7.38 6.64 0.73
N ASP A 51 -8.05 7.21 -0.28
CA ASP A 51 -8.20 6.59 -1.60
C ASP A 51 -6.84 6.40 -2.30
N ARG A 52 -5.93 7.38 -2.16
CA ARG A 52 -4.56 7.26 -2.71
C ARG A 52 -3.76 6.14 -2.06
N LEU A 53 -3.88 5.96 -0.74
CA LEU A 53 -3.26 4.83 -0.06
C LEU A 53 -3.84 3.51 -0.55
N PHE A 54 -5.17 3.41 -0.65
CA PHE A 54 -5.83 2.20 -1.16
C PHE A 54 -5.40 1.86 -2.60
N ILE A 55 -5.37 2.83 -3.50
CA ILE A 55 -4.92 2.66 -4.89
C ILE A 55 -3.45 2.21 -4.92
N SER A 56 -2.59 2.77 -4.07
CA SER A 56 -1.19 2.37 -3.99
C SER A 56 -1.02 0.92 -3.54
N LEU A 57 -1.79 0.47 -2.54
CA LEU A 57 -1.79 -0.91 -2.05
C LEU A 57 -2.37 -1.88 -3.09
N LEU A 58 -3.46 -1.50 -3.76
CA LEU A 58 -4.08 -2.30 -4.80
C LEU A 58 -3.13 -2.48 -6.00
N GLY A 59 -2.51 -1.40 -6.47
CA GLY A 59 -1.52 -1.45 -7.54
C GLY A 59 -0.28 -2.26 -7.15
N ALA A 60 0.19 -2.12 -5.91
CA ALA A 60 1.28 -2.96 -5.38
C ALA A 60 0.91 -4.45 -5.44
N ALA A 61 -0.30 -4.83 -5.06
CA ALA A 61 -0.77 -6.22 -5.14
C ALA A 61 -0.73 -6.75 -6.59
N PHE A 62 -1.22 -5.95 -7.55
CA PHE A 62 -1.15 -6.34 -8.97
C PHE A 62 0.27 -6.44 -9.51
N ILE A 63 1.18 -5.54 -9.10
CA ILE A 63 2.60 -5.62 -9.46
C ILE A 63 3.22 -6.92 -8.95
N HIS A 64 2.93 -7.31 -7.71
CA HIS A 64 3.44 -8.56 -7.14
C HIS A 64 2.86 -9.80 -7.82
N LEU A 65 1.56 -9.80 -8.14
CA LEU A 65 0.93 -10.89 -8.90
C LEU A 65 1.49 -11.01 -10.31
N ALA A 66 1.66 -9.89 -11.01
CA ALA A 66 2.27 -9.86 -12.34
C ALA A 66 3.72 -10.37 -12.30
N TRP A 67 4.49 -9.98 -11.29
CA TRP A 67 5.87 -10.44 -11.11
C TRP A 67 5.95 -11.94 -10.86
N LEU A 68 5.07 -12.49 -10.01
CA LEU A 68 4.98 -13.93 -9.76
C LEU A 68 4.63 -14.69 -11.04
N GLY A 69 3.73 -14.14 -11.87
CA GLY A 69 3.32 -14.77 -13.13
C GLY A 69 4.36 -14.71 -14.24
N LEU A 70 5.23 -13.71 -14.27
CA LEU A 70 6.15 -13.45 -15.40
C LEU A 70 7.63 -13.73 -15.08
N VAL A 71 8.09 -13.43 -13.87
CA VAL A 71 9.52 -13.45 -13.52
C VAL A 71 9.84 -14.58 -12.55
N GLY A 72 9.03 -14.75 -11.49
CA GLY A 72 9.19 -15.83 -10.51
C GLY A 72 9.18 -15.35 -9.05
N PRO A 73 9.67 -16.17 -8.10
CA PRO A 73 9.42 -16.00 -6.66
C PRO A 73 10.24 -14.89 -5.99
N GLY A 74 11.24 -14.31 -6.68
CA GLY A 74 12.08 -13.24 -6.14
C GLY A 74 11.36 -11.90 -6.09
N LEU A 75 10.61 -11.63 -5.02
CA LEU A 75 9.73 -10.46 -4.89
C LEU A 75 10.43 -9.13 -4.51
N TRP A 76 11.73 -9.13 -4.20
CA TRP A 76 12.44 -7.92 -3.78
C TRP A 76 12.41 -6.80 -4.84
N TRP A 77 12.49 -7.16 -6.11
CA TRP A 77 12.36 -6.20 -7.21
C TRP A 77 10.91 -5.73 -7.40
N ALA A 78 9.93 -6.61 -7.22
CA ALA A 78 8.51 -6.25 -7.23
C ALA A 78 8.18 -5.24 -6.11
N LEU A 79 8.77 -5.42 -4.92
CA LEU A 79 8.66 -4.49 -3.81
C LEU A 79 9.23 -3.12 -4.19
N GLY A 80 10.42 -3.06 -4.78
CA GLY A 80 11.03 -1.81 -5.24
C GLY A 80 10.14 -1.06 -6.25
N ILE A 81 9.62 -1.77 -7.25
CA ILE A 81 8.69 -1.20 -8.24
C ILE A 81 7.40 -0.71 -7.58
N SER A 82 6.86 -1.46 -6.62
CA SER A 82 5.64 -1.07 -5.90
C SER A 82 5.81 0.20 -5.07
N VAL A 83 7.00 0.44 -4.50
CA VAL A 83 7.30 1.67 -3.76
C VAL A 83 7.37 2.87 -4.72
N ILE A 84 8.02 2.71 -5.87
CA ILE A 84 8.08 3.76 -6.90
C ILE A 84 6.65 4.09 -7.39
N TYR A 85 5.84 3.06 -7.64
CA TYR A 85 4.44 3.22 -8.02
C TYR A 85 3.64 3.97 -6.94
N ALA A 86 3.78 3.59 -5.67
CA ALA A 86 3.10 4.26 -4.56
C ALA A 86 3.48 5.75 -4.48
N ILE A 87 4.77 6.09 -4.60
CA ILE A 87 5.23 7.49 -4.64
C ILE A 87 4.59 8.24 -5.81
N GLY A 88 4.50 7.62 -6.99
CA GLY A 88 3.80 8.18 -8.15
C GLY A 88 2.33 8.47 -7.84
N VAL A 89 1.62 7.53 -7.24
CA VAL A 89 0.20 7.71 -6.85
C VAL A 89 0.04 8.88 -5.89
N PHE A 90 0.86 8.98 -4.84
CA PHE A 90 0.79 10.10 -3.91
C PHE A 90 1.15 11.46 -4.53
N ARG A 91 1.91 11.48 -5.63
CA ARG A 91 2.35 12.70 -6.30
C ARG A 91 1.38 13.22 -7.36
N TYR A 92 0.74 12.31 -8.10
CA TYR A 92 -0.03 12.62 -9.32
C TYR A 92 -1.54 12.40 -9.19
N VAL A 93 -1.99 11.72 -8.15
CA VAL A 93 -3.40 11.52 -7.81
C VAL A 93 -3.77 12.47 -6.67
#